data_AF-A0A9E4B684-F1
#
_entry.id   AF-A0A9E4B684-F1
#
_cell.length_a   1.000
_cell.length_b   1.000
_cell.length_c   1.000
_cell.angle_alpha   90.00
_cell.angle_beta   90.00
_cell.angle_gamma   90.00
#
_symmetry.space_group_name_H-M   'P 1'
#
loop_
_entity.id
_entity.type
_entity.pdbx_description
1 polymer ?
#
loop_
_entity_poly.entity_id
_entity_poly.type
_entity_poly.pdbx_seq_one_letter_code
_entity_poly.pdbx_strand_id
1 'polypeptide(L)'
;MKTWILSTVAAGLVLYFGGFLIYGLLLMDVLANDAMKDPPVMWAIPAAQLLGGGVVATTLSWRDSADFMDGAKAAAAVALLISLCYGLMTYASLDIGTTFTHIGIDAVGTVVLWGLAGGVVGKVRGRA
;
A
#
# COMPACT_ATOMS: atom_id res chain seq x y z
N MET A 1 -0.38 -19.53 11.53
CA MET A 1 0.65 -19.47 10.45
C MET A 1 0.06 -19.60 9.05
N LYS A 2 -0.73 -20.64 8.73
CA LYS A 2 -1.36 -20.79 7.40
C LYS A 2 -2.22 -19.57 7.00
N THR A 3 -3.06 -19.09 7.91
CA THR A 3 -3.92 -17.91 7.70
C THR A 3 -3.10 -16.63 7.45
N TRP A 4 -1.95 -16.48 8.09
CA TRP A 4 -1.08 -15.32 7.89
C TRP A 4 -0.46 -15.34 6.49
N ILE A 5 0.09 -16.48 6.05
CA ILE A 5 0.67 -16.62 4.70
C ILE A 5 -0.37 -16.31 3.62
N LEU A 6 -1.58 -16.86 3.75
CA LEU A 6 -2.67 -16.61 2.81
C LEU A 6 -3.08 -15.13 2.80
N SER A 7 -3.14 -14.49 3.98
CA SER A 7 -3.44 -13.06 4.10
C SER A 7 -2.37 -12.21 3.42
N THR A 8 -1.09 -12.53 3.64
CA THR A 8 0.05 -11.83 3.01
C THR A 8 0.00 -11.91 1.50
N VAL A 9 -0.21 -13.11 0.94
CA VAL A 9 -0.29 -13.30 -0.51
C VAL A 9 -1.51 -12.57 -1.08
N ALA A 10 -2.68 -12.74 -0.46
CA ALA A 10 -3.92 -12.08 -0.93
C ALA A 10 -3.80 -10.55 -0.92
N ALA A 11 -3.26 -9.98 0.16
CA ALA A 11 -2.99 -8.55 0.24
C ALA A 11 -1.95 -8.10 -0.79
N GLY A 12 -0.86 -8.85 -0.94
CA GLY A 12 0.19 -8.52 -1.93
C GLY A 12 -0.33 -8.48 -3.36
N LEU A 13 -1.26 -9.38 -3.74
CA LEU A 13 -1.92 -9.33 -5.04
C LEU A 13 -2.80 -8.08 -5.20
N VAL A 14 -3.57 -7.72 -4.17
CA VAL A 14 -4.38 -6.48 -4.18
C VAL A 14 -3.48 -5.26 -4.34
N LEU A 15 -2.39 -5.19 -3.57
CA LEU A 15 -1.45 -4.08 -3.63
C LEU A 15 -0.74 -4.00 -4.98
N TYR A 16 -0.35 -5.14 -5.56
CA TYR A 16 0.32 -5.19 -6.87
C TYR A 16 -0.59 -4.73 -8.01
N PHE A 17 -1.75 -5.38 -8.17
CA PHE A 17 -2.66 -5.04 -9.26
C PHE A 17 -3.36 -3.70 -9.03
N GLY A 18 -3.79 -3.42 -7.80
CA GLY A 18 -4.38 -2.13 -7.47
C GLY A 18 -3.36 -0.99 -7.57
N GLY A 19 -2.10 -1.24 -7.21
CA GLY A 19 -1.00 -0.29 -7.42
C GLY A 19 -0.77 0.01 -8.90
N PHE A 20 -0.77 -1.02 -9.75
CA PHE A 20 -0.71 -0.82 -11.21
C PHE A 20 -1.89 0.02 -11.73
N LEU A 21 -3.12 -0.26 -11.28
CA LEU A 21 -4.31 0.49 -11.74
C LEU A 21 -4.28 1.95 -11.26
N ILE A 22 -3.91 2.20 -10.00
CA ILE A 22 -3.93 3.55 -9.42
C ILE A 22 -2.73 4.35 -9.92
N TYR A 23 -1.51 3.82 -9.80
CA TYR A 23 -0.29 4.58 -10.08
C TYR A 23 0.19 4.43 -11.52
N GLY A 24 -0.03 3.28 -12.15
CA GLY A 24 0.41 3.01 -13.52
C GLY A 24 -0.58 3.46 -14.60
N LEU A 25 -1.87 3.59 -14.28
CA LEU A 25 -2.89 4.03 -15.24
C LEU A 25 -3.56 5.34 -14.84
N LEU A 26 -4.07 5.44 -13.61
CA LEU A 26 -4.89 6.60 -13.21
C LEU A 26 -4.06 7.85 -12.90
N LEU A 27 -2.91 7.69 -12.25
CA LEU A 27 -2.09 8.79 -11.74
C LEU A 27 -0.75 8.95 -12.46
N MET A 28 -0.50 8.19 -13.53
CA MET A 28 0.80 8.16 -14.21
C MET A 28 1.27 9.56 -14.63
N ASP A 29 0.42 10.32 -15.32
CA ASP A 29 0.77 11.66 -15.81
C ASP A 29 0.92 12.69 -14.69
N VAL A 30 0.22 12.48 -13.57
CA VAL A 30 0.21 13.40 -12.43
C VAL A 30 1.44 13.19 -11.54
N LEU A 31 1.93 11.96 -11.43
CA LEU A 31 3.05 11.57 -10.56
C LEU A 31 4.34 11.32 -11.33
N ALA A 32 4.35 11.53 -12.65
CA ALA A 32 5.54 11.43 -13.47
C ALA A 32 6.63 12.39 -12.96
N ASN A 33 7.84 11.85 -12.76
CA ASN A 33 9.02 12.64 -12.44
C ASN A 33 10.29 11.99 -13.00
N ASP A 34 11.34 12.78 -13.15
CA ASP A 34 12.63 12.33 -13.70
C ASP A 34 13.46 11.47 -12.73
N ALA A 35 12.93 11.15 -11.54
CA ALA A 35 13.63 10.32 -10.55
C ALA A 35 13.31 8.83 -10.66
N MET A 36 12.42 8.43 -11.57
CA MET A 36 12.13 7.01 -11.82
C MET A 36 13.29 6.34 -12.55
N LYS A 37 13.64 5.11 -12.12
CA LYS A 37 14.62 4.29 -12.84
C LYS A 37 14.05 3.84 -14.18
N ASP A 38 14.82 4.00 -15.25
CA ASP A 38 14.52 3.50 -16.59
C ASP A 38 15.65 2.56 -17.09
N PRO A 39 15.42 1.23 -17.23
CA PRO A 39 14.17 0.54 -16.89
C PRO A 39 14.01 0.32 -15.37
N PRO A 40 12.77 0.16 -14.88
CA PRO A 40 12.52 -0.14 -13.48
C PRO A 40 13.05 -1.52 -13.07
N VAL A 41 13.38 -1.68 -11.78
CA VAL A 41 13.86 -2.95 -11.22
C VAL A 41 12.67 -3.90 -11.01
N MET A 42 12.33 -4.67 -12.05
CA MET A 42 11.07 -5.42 -12.15
C MET A 42 10.81 -6.43 -11.04
N TRP A 43 11.84 -7.06 -10.46
CA TRP A 43 11.65 -8.03 -9.36
C TRP A 43 11.33 -7.35 -8.02
N ALA A 44 11.80 -6.11 -7.83
CA ALA A 44 11.65 -5.40 -6.56
C ALA A 44 10.19 -4.96 -6.34
N ILE A 45 9.45 -4.71 -7.43
CA ILE A 45 8.04 -4.33 -7.38
C ILE A 45 7.19 -5.43 -6.72
N PRO A 46 7.06 -6.66 -7.27
CA PRO A 46 6.25 -7.70 -6.64
C PRO A 46 6.77 -8.10 -5.25
N ALA A 47 8.09 -8.06 -5.02
CA ALA A 47 8.65 -8.31 -3.70
C ALA A 47 8.18 -7.27 -2.66
N ALA A 48 8.23 -5.98 -3.00
CA ALA A 48 7.75 -4.90 -2.13
C ALA A 48 6.24 -5.02 -1.86
N GLN A 49 5.43 -5.37 -2.85
CA GLN A 49 3.98 -5.54 -2.66
C GLN A 49 3.65 -6.74 -1.76
N LEU A 50 4.39 -7.84 -1.87
CA LEU A 50 4.26 -8.97 -0.94
C LEU A 50 4.67 -8.59 0.49
N LEU A 51 5.76 -7.83 0.66
CA LEU A 51 6.15 -7.32 1.97
C LEU A 51 5.09 -6.38 2.55
N GLY A 52 4.52 -5.48 1.72
CA GLY A 52 3.37 -4.65 2.10
C GLY A 52 2.18 -5.50 2.55
N GLY A 53 1.88 -6.58 1.84
CA GLY A 53 0.87 -7.56 2.24
C GLY A 53 1.19 -8.21 3.59
N GLY A 54 2.47 -8.48 3.87
CA GLY A 54 2.97 -8.95 5.15
C GLY A 54 2.76 -7.95 6.28
N VAL A 55 3.01 -6.66 6.03
CA VAL A 55 2.74 -5.57 6.98
C VAL A 55 1.25 -5.50 7.31
N VAL A 56 0.37 -5.54 6.29
CA VAL A 56 -1.09 -5.52 6.50
C VAL A 56 -1.55 -6.75 7.29
N ALA A 57 -1.09 -7.95 6.93
CA ALA A 57 -1.43 -9.18 7.64
C ALA A 57 -0.98 -9.16 9.11
N THR A 58 0.20 -8.61 9.38
CA THR A 58 0.78 -8.53 10.73
C THR A 58 0.08 -7.48 11.58
N THR A 59 -0.15 -6.28 11.05
CA THR A 59 -0.84 -5.20 11.78
C THR A 59 -2.26 -5.60 12.17
N LEU A 60 -2.97 -6.30 11.28
CA LEU A 60 -4.30 -6.83 11.57
C LEU A 60 -4.27 -7.95 12.59
N SER A 61 -3.22 -8.78 12.61
CA SER A 61 -3.06 -9.84 13.60
C SER A 61 -3.08 -9.33 15.04
N TRP A 62 -2.72 -8.07 15.26
CA TRP A 62 -2.71 -7.43 16.58
C TRP A 62 -4.08 -6.97 17.07
N ARG A 63 -5.09 -6.85 16.19
CA ARG A 63 -6.42 -6.30 16.52
C ARG A 63 -7.56 -7.31 16.54
N ASP A 64 -7.25 -8.59 16.42
CA ASP A 64 -8.21 -9.70 16.29
C ASP A 64 -9.39 -9.44 15.31
N SER A 65 -9.15 -8.57 14.33
CA SER A 65 -10.18 -8.13 13.39
C SER A 65 -10.44 -9.22 12.35
N ALA A 66 -11.67 -9.74 12.34
CA ALA A 66 -12.14 -10.81 11.46
C ALA A 66 -13.05 -10.30 10.31
N ASP A 67 -13.39 -9.01 10.31
CA ASP A 67 -14.32 -8.42 9.34
C ASP A 67 -13.63 -7.50 8.34
N PHE A 68 -14.18 -7.45 7.11
CA PHE A 68 -13.62 -6.66 6.01
C PHE A 68 -13.52 -5.17 6.37
N MET A 69 -14.57 -4.60 6.97
CA MET A 69 -14.64 -3.17 7.24
C MET A 69 -13.60 -2.74 8.29
N ASP A 70 -13.44 -3.53 9.34
CA ASP A 70 -12.43 -3.27 10.37
C ASP A 70 -11.02 -3.48 9.81
N GLY A 71 -10.86 -4.50 8.98
CA GLY A 71 -9.66 -4.75 8.16
C GLY A 71 -9.24 -3.52 7.35
N ALA A 72 -10.19 -2.95 6.63
CA ALA A 72 -9.97 -1.82 5.75
C ALA A 72 -9.62 -0.54 6.53
N LYS A 73 -10.36 -0.23 7.60
CA LYS A 73 -10.08 0.96 8.43
C LYS A 73 -8.70 0.91 9.07
N ALA A 74 -8.32 -0.25 9.62
CA ALA A 74 -7.03 -0.40 10.27
C ALA A 74 -5.87 -0.26 9.27
N ALA A 75 -5.95 -0.92 8.12
CA ALA A 75 -4.91 -0.81 7.10
C ALA A 75 -4.84 0.59 6.46
N ALA A 76 -5.98 1.25 6.24
CA ALA A 76 -6.06 2.63 5.78
C ALA A 76 -5.36 3.60 6.74
N ALA A 77 -5.57 3.45 8.06
CA ALA A 77 -4.91 4.29 9.05
C ALA A 77 -3.38 4.09 9.05
N VAL A 78 -2.91 2.84 8.97
CA VAL A 78 -1.47 2.53 8.86
C VAL A 78 -0.88 3.13 7.59
N ALA A 79 -1.57 2.97 6.47
CA ALA A 79 -1.15 3.49 5.17
C ALA A 79 -1.05 5.02 5.13
N LEU A 80 -2.02 5.72 5.73
CA LEU A 80 -1.99 7.18 5.84
C LEU A 80 -0.73 7.65 6.57
N LEU A 81 -0.43 7.03 7.72
CA LEU A 81 0.73 7.39 8.53
C LEU A 81 2.05 7.09 7.80
N ILE A 82 2.14 5.92 7.14
CA ILE A 82 3.35 5.54 6.39
C ILE A 82 3.54 6.48 5.19
N SER A 83 2.52 6.70 4.36
CA SER A 83 2.64 7.54 3.16
C SER A 83 2.94 9.00 3.53
N LEU A 84 2.29 9.57 4.55
CA LEU A 84 2.61 10.93 5.00
C LEU A 84 4.03 11.02 5.58
N CYS A 85 4.46 10.05 6.37
CA CYS A 85 5.82 10.01 6.90
C CYS A 85 6.86 10.01 5.77
N TYR A 86 6.74 9.09 4.82
CA TYR A 86 7.66 9.01 3.68
C TYR A 86 7.57 10.25 2.79
N GLY A 87 6.38 10.71 2.44
CA GLY A 87 6.18 11.88 1.59
C GLY A 87 6.76 13.16 2.19
N LEU A 88 6.54 13.40 3.49
CA LEU A 88 7.11 14.56 4.19
C LEU A 88 8.63 14.46 4.35
N MET A 89 9.16 13.26 4.63
CA MET A 89 10.61 13.05 4.69
C MET A 89 11.27 13.29 3.34
N THR A 90 10.68 12.79 2.26
CA THR A 90 11.16 13.01 0.89
C THR A 90 11.11 14.49 0.52
N TYR A 91 10.00 15.17 0.81
CA TYR A 91 9.86 16.62 0.59
C TYR A 91 10.89 17.45 1.36
N ALA A 92 11.23 17.04 2.58
CA ALA A 92 12.19 17.74 3.41
C ALA A 92 13.65 17.47 3.03
N SER A 93 13.95 16.31 2.42
CA SER A 93 15.32 15.81 2.31
C SER A 93 15.86 15.77 0.87
N LEU A 94 14.99 15.85 -0.13
CA LEU A 94 15.35 15.59 -1.53
C LEU A 94 14.77 16.67 -2.44
N ASP A 95 15.59 17.22 -3.34
CA ASP A 95 15.17 18.12 -4.44
C ASP A 95 14.51 17.35 -5.60
N ILE A 96 13.76 16.31 -5.29
CA ILE A 96 12.86 15.69 -6.25
C ILE A 96 11.63 16.57 -6.33
N GLY A 97 11.07 16.79 -7.52
CA GLY A 97 9.89 17.64 -7.77
C GLY A 97 8.58 17.24 -7.07
N THR A 98 8.67 16.57 -5.93
CA THR A 98 7.62 16.34 -4.93
C THR A 98 7.08 17.68 -4.46
N THR A 99 5.87 18.01 -4.92
CA THR A 99 5.10 19.14 -4.40
C THR A 99 4.26 18.64 -3.22
N PHE A 100 3.79 19.57 -2.39
CA PHE A 100 2.84 19.23 -1.33
C PHE A 100 1.56 18.55 -1.89
N THR A 101 1.16 18.92 -3.12
CA THR A 101 0.07 18.28 -3.85
C THR A 101 0.36 16.82 -4.19
N HIS A 102 1.59 16.49 -4.63
CA HIS A 102 1.99 15.09 -4.89
C HIS A 102 1.87 14.22 -3.65
N ILE A 103 2.28 14.74 -2.48
CA ILE A 103 2.16 14.03 -1.20
C ILE A 103 0.69 13.73 -0.87
N GLY A 104 -0.19 14.72 -1.05
CA GLY A 104 -1.63 14.54 -0.79
C GLY A 104 -2.28 13.50 -1.70
N ILE A 105 -1.95 13.52 -2.99
CA ILE A 105 -2.47 12.56 -3.97
C ILE A 105 -1.98 11.15 -3.67
N ASP A 106 -0.68 10.98 -3.36
CA ASP A 106 -0.11 9.68 -2.99
C ASP A 106 -0.72 9.13 -1.70
N ALA A 107 -0.91 9.97 -0.69
CA ALA A 107 -1.54 9.57 0.57
C ALA A 107 -2.95 9.03 0.35
N VAL A 108 -3.78 9.72 -0.46
CA VAL A 108 -5.14 9.25 -0.78
C VAL A 108 -5.09 7.93 -1.55
N GLY A 109 -4.24 7.83 -2.58
CA GLY A 109 -4.07 6.60 -3.36
C GLY A 109 -3.65 5.41 -2.50
N THR A 110 -2.65 5.62 -1.63
CA THR A 110 -2.12 4.61 -0.72
C THR A 110 -3.18 4.17 0.28
N VAL A 111 -3.93 5.11 0.87
CA VAL A 111 -5.00 4.82 1.82
C VAL A 111 -6.09 3.95 1.21
N VAL A 112 -6.55 4.28 0.00
CA VAL A 112 -7.57 3.48 -0.70
C VAL A 112 -7.02 2.08 -0.98
N LEU A 113 -5.82 1.98 -1.54
CA LEU A 113 -5.21 0.72 -1.94
C LEU A 113 -4.96 -0.22 -0.74
N TRP A 114 -4.37 0.32 0.32
CA TRP A 114 -4.09 -0.45 1.53
C TRP A 114 -5.37 -0.76 2.32
N GLY A 115 -6.36 0.13 2.30
CA GLY A 115 -7.69 -0.17 2.86
C GLY A 115 -8.33 -1.38 2.18
N LEU A 116 -8.28 -1.47 0.85
CA LEU A 116 -8.76 -2.65 0.12
C LEU A 116 -7.98 -3.91 0.47
N ALA A 117 -6.65 -3.82 0.56
CA ALA A 117 -5.80 -4.93 0.98
C ALA A 117 -6.13 -5.40 2.40
N GLY A 118 -6.32 -4.47 3.33
CA GLY A 118 -6.72 -4.75 4.71
C GLY A 118 -8.09 -5.40 4.82
N GLY A 119 -9.05 -4.95 4.02
CA GLY A 119 -10.36 -5.57 3.97
C GLY A 119 -10.30 -7.02 3.47
N VAL A 120 -9.49 -7.30 2.45
CA VAL A 120 -9.25 -8.67 1.98
C VAL A 120 -8.60 -9.52 3.06
N VAL A 121 -7.62 -9.00 3.80
CA VAL A 121 -7.04 -9.71 4.95
C VAL A 121 -8.07 -10.01 6.02
N GLY A 122 -8.88 -9.03 6.43
CA GLY A 122 -9.96 -9.23 7.40
C GLY A 122 -10.87 -10.38 6.97
N LYS A 123 -11.33 -10.37 5.71
CA LYS A 123 -12.17 -11.42 5.13
C LYS A 123 -11.50 -12.80 5.08
N VAL A 124 -10.20 -12.87 4.79
CA VAL A 124 -9.44 -14.14 4.79
C VAL A 124 -9.33 -14.69 6.21
N ARG A 125 -9.10 -13.82 7.20
CA ARG A 125 -8.96 -14.20 8.61
C ARG A 125 -10.27 -14.63 9.24
N GLY A 126 -11.39 -13.96 8.95
CA GLY A 126 -12.71 -14.33 9.48
C GLY A 126 -13.31 -15.62 8.89
N ARG A 127 -12.65 -16.21 7.88
CA ARG A 127 -13.03 -17.50 7.28
C ARG A 127 -12.18 -18.67 7.75
N ALA A 128 -11.17 -18.42 8.59
CA ALA A 128 -10.24 -19.43 9.12
C ALA A 128 -10.59 -19.77 10.57
#